data_AF-A0A417D248-F1
#
_entry.id   AF-A0A417D248-F1
#
_cell.length_a   1.000
_cell.length_b   1.000
_cell.length_c   1.000
_cell.angle_alpha   90.00
_cell.angle_beta   90.00
_cell.angle_gamma   90.00
#
_symmetry.space_group_name_H-M   'P 1'
#
loop_
_entity.id
_entity.type
_entity.pdbx_description
1 polymer ?
#
loop_
_entity_poly.entity_id
_entity_poly.type
_entity_poly.pdbx_seq_one_letter_code
_entity_poly.pdbx_strand_id
1 'polypeptide(L)' 'MCLATVYKENDDSVIFKNVSRINVDGNKLVLRDIMGDERVVEGTILMVDLANSIVKVKCD' A
#
# COMPACT_ATOMS: atom_id res chain seq x y z
N MET A 1 3.20 -16.61 -3.73
CA MET A 1 2.48 -15.55 -3.00
C MET A 1 3.39 -14.34 -2.96
N CYS A 2 2.97 -13.19 -3.49
CA CYS A 2 3.78 -11.97 -3.47
C CYS A 2 3.16 -11.01 -2.45
N LEU A 3 3.98 -10.49 -1.53
CA LEU A 3 3.57 -9.52 -0.51
C LEU A 3 4.29 -8.22 -0.79
N ALA A 4 3.58 -7.10 -0.67
CA ALA A 4 4.15 -5.79 -0.95
C ALA A 4 4.48 -5.01 0.32
N THR A 5 5.48 -4.14 0.22
CA THR A 5 5.63 -3.02 1.15
C THR A 5 5.06 -1.76 0.50
N VAL A 6 4.21 -1.06 1.23
CA VAL A 6 3.55 0.17 0.78
C VAL A 6 4.29 1.36 1.35
N TYR A 7 4.67 2.30 0.48
CA TYR A 7 5.46 3.47 0.80
C TYR A 7 4.71 4.76 0.45
N LYS A 8 4.98 5.82 1.20
CA LYS A 8 4.53 7.17 0.88
C LYS A 8 5.42 7.76 -0.22
N GLU A 9 4.80 8.39 -1.22
CA GLU A 9 5.50 8.90 -2.40
C GLU A 9 6.54 9.99 -2.12
N ASN A 10 6.26 10.88 -1.17
CA ASN A 10 7.06 12.08 -0.90
C ASN A 10 8.41 11.81 -0.23
N ASP A 11 8.49 10.81 0.65
CA ASP A 11 9.64 10.58 1.55
C ASP A 11 10.03 9.11 1.70
N ASP A 12 9.39 8.20 0.97
CA ASP A 12 9.62 6.76 1.07
C ASP A 12 9.47 6.20 2.49
N SER A 13 8.66 6.87 3.33
CA SER A 13 8.25 6.30 4.61
C SER A 13 7.38 5.06 4.40
N VAL A 14 7.66 4.02 5.17
CA VAL A 14 6.87 2.78 5.14
C VAL A 14 5.52 3.03 5.78
N ILE A 15 4.46 2.83 5.01
CA ILE A 15 3.07 2.90 5.47
C ILE A 15 2.67 1.55 6.08
N PHE A 16 2.91 0.45 5.36
CA PHE A 16 2.53 -0.89 5.81
C PHE A 16 3.36 -1.97 5.12
N LYS A 17 3.69 -3.04 5.86
CA LYS A 17 4.51 -4.16 5.37
C LYS A 17 3.67 -5.42 5.22
N ASN A 18 4.18 -6.37 4.44
CA ASN A 18 3.56 -7.68 4.24
C ASN A 18 2.12 -7.59 3.73
N VAL A 19 1.82 -6.55 2.95
CA VAL A 19 0.48 -6.29 2.44
C VAL A 19 0.13 -7.38 1.43
N SER A 20 -0.94 -8.09 1.72
CA SER A 20 -1.48 -9.19 0.92
C SER A 20 -2.58 -8.72 -0.03
N ARG A 21 -3.27 -7.62 0.32
CA ARG A 21 -4.36 -7.05 -0.47
C ARG A 21 -4.43 -5.53 -0.28
N ILE A 22 -4.73 -4.84 -1.37
CA ILE A 22 -5.08 -3.41 -1.36
C ILE A 22 -6.47 -3.28 -2.00
N ASN A 23 -7.45 -2.84 -1.22
CA ASN A 23 -8.77 -2.46 -1.72
C ASN A 23 -8.81 -0.96 -1.95
N VAL A 24 -9.35 -0.55 -3.10
CA VAL A 24 -9.50 0.86 -3.48
C VAL A 24 -10.98 1.22 -3.40
N ASP A 25 -11.32 2.20 -2.56
CA ASP A 25 -12.66 2.75 -2.40
C ASP A 25 -12.61 4.27 -2.51
N GLY A 26 -12.84 4.80 -3.72
CA GLY A 26 -12.68 6.22 -4.01
C GLY A 26 -11.24 6.70 -3.75
N ASN A 27 -11.07 7.66 -2.83
CA ASN A 27 -9.76 8.13 -2.36
C ASN A 27 -9.24 7.38 -1.12
N LYS A 28 -9.85 6.26 -0.73
CA LYS A 28 -9.41 5.43 0.40
C LYS A 28 -8.78 4.15 -0.10
N LEU A 29 -7.63 3.82 0.46
CA LEU A 29 -6.92 2.56 0.27
C LEU A 29 -7.00 1.76 1.56
N VAL A 30 -7.62 0.59 1.52
CA VAL A 30 -7.63 -0.37 2.64
C VAL A 30 -6.53 -1.38 2.37
N LEU A 31 -5.45 -1.28 3.12
CA LEU A 31 -4.29 -2.16 3.06
C LEU A 31 -4.49 -3.29 4.08
N ARG A 32 -4.47 -4.55 3.63
CA ARG A 32 -4.58 -5.72 4.52
C ARG A 32 -3.30 -6.54 4.43
N ASP A 33 -2.74 -6.91 5.59
CA ASP A 33 -1.57 -7.79 5.65
C ASP A 33 -1.96 -9.28 5.56
N ILE A 34 -0.99 -10.18 5.75
CA ILE A 34 -1.23 -11.63 5.74
C ILE A 34 -1.87 -12.17 7.02
N MET A 35 -1.74 -11.46 8.14
CA MET A 35 -2.31 -11.85 9.43
C MET A 35 -3.78 -11.38 9.57
N GLY A 36 -4.23 -10.49 8.69
CA GLY A 36 -5.57 -9.94 8.65
C GLY A 36 -5.67 -8.51 9.20
N ASP A 37 -4.54 -7.91 9.59
CA ASP A 37 -4.50 -6.53 10.07
C ASP A 37 -4.77 -5.56 8.92
N GLU A 38 -5.58 -4.54 9.19
CA GLU A 38 -5.98 -3.54 8.21
C GLU A 38 -5.50 -2.13 8.57
N ARG A 39 -5.09 -1.40 7.54
CA ARG A 39 -4.79 0.03 7.63
C ARG A 39 -5.46 0.78 6.50
N VAL A 40 -6.19 1.84 6.84
CA VAL A 40 -6.82 2.74 5.87
C VAL A 40 -5.92 3.95 5.64
N VAL A 41 -5.74 4.33 4.38
CA VAL A 41 -4.95 5.48 3.95
C VAL A 41 -5.81 6.30 2.98
N GLU A 42 -5.88 7.61 3.16
CA GLU A 42 -6.45 8.52 2.16
C GLU A 42 -5.38 8.90 1.12
N GLY A 43 -5.71 8.72 -0.15
CA GLY A 43 -4.81 8.94 -1.27
C GLY A 43 -5.06 7.99 -2.45
N THR A 44 -4.09 7.93 -3.35
CA THR A 44 -4.15 7.13 -4.59
C THR A 44 -2.88 6.33 -4.81
N ILE A 45 -3.01 5.17 -5.47
CA ILE A 45 -1.84 4.38 -5.90
C ILE A 45 -1.17 5.12 -7.06
N LEU A 46 0.11 5.46 -6.90
CA LEU A 46 0.89 6.13 -7.92
C LEU A 46 1.56 5.12 -8.86
N MET A 47 2.21 4.11 -8.28
CA MET A 47 2.88 3.04 -9.03
C MET A 47 2.94 1.74 -8.24
N VAL A 48 3.10 0.65 -8.98
CA VAL A 48 3.36 -0.69 -8.44
C VAL A 48 4.57 -1.27 -9.17
N ASP A 49 5.58 -1.66 -8.40
CA ASP A 49 6.73 -2.43 -8.88
C ASP A 49 6.54 -3.89 -8.47
N LEU A 50 6.22 -4.72 -9.46
CA LEU A 50 5.96 -6.15 -9.26
C LEU A 50 7.23 -6.97 -9.05
N ALA A 51 8.40 -6.48 -9.51
CA ALA A 51 9.67 -7.20 -9.36
C ALA A 51 10.25 -7.02 -7.96
N ASN A 52 10.09 -5.83 -7.39
CA ASN A 52 10.59 -5.48 -6.06
C ASN A 52 9.51 -5.54 -4.96
N SER A 53 8.27 -5.85 -5.32
CA SER A 53 7.13 -5.91 -4.40
C SER A 53 6.89 -4.59 -3.66
N ILE A 54 6.91 -3.48 -4.40
CA ILE A 54 6.75 -2.12 -3.86
C ILE A 54 5.47 -1.51 -4.41
N VAL A 55 4.70 -0.85 -3.54
CA VAL A 55 3.59 0.02 -3.94
C VAL A 55 3.86 1.41 -3.42
N LYS A 56 3.88 2.42 -4.30
CA LYS A 56 3.94 3.83 -3.88
C LYS A 56 2.56 4.45 -3.88
N VAL A 57 2.20 5.08 -2.78
CA VAL A 57 0.93 5.78 -2.58
C VAL A 57 1.21 7.27 -2.44
N LYS A 58 0.49 8.08 -3.22
CA LYS A 58 0.38 9.51 -2.97
C LYS A 58 -0.72 9.71 -1.93
N CYS A 59 -0.34 10.03 -0.70
CA CYS A 59 -1.31 10.41 0.33
C CYS A 59 -1.76 11.85 0.15
N ASP A 60 -3.01 12.11 0.51
CA ASP A 60 -3.58 13.46 0.59
C ASP A 60 -3.11 14.22 1.85
#